data_AF-A0A851KQI7-F1
#
_entry.id   AF-A0A851KQI7-F1
#
_cell.length_a   1.000
_cell.length_b   1.000
_cell.length_c   1.000
_cell.angle_alpha   90.00
_cell.angle_beta   90.00
_cell.angle_gamma   90.00
#
_symmetry.space_group_name_H-M   'P 1'
#
loop_
_entity.id
_entity.type
_entity.pdbx_description
1 polymer ?
#
loop_
_entity_poly.entity_id
_entity_poly.type
_entity_poly.pdbx_seq_one_letter_code
_entity_poly.pdbx_strand_id
1 'polypeptide(L)'
;MLDLIILSLHFFICFLISIAIWYGPKNGDSHSSSTGGAKMEPDGLILIGKEEDIKKSQRITAKVDGREIVVFYHEGKFHALDSRCYRKIFACVISDIDGQACIVCPWHKFKITLETGEGLYEGINPLEPSPTPKWQSKGVKQRIHKVTIDNGNVYVSPPDLSVSFDSDYFAEKYKNGGELAMGK
;
A
#
# COMPACT_ATOMS: atom_id res chain seq x y z
N MET A 1 30.43 30.28 7.18
CA MET A 1 29.25 31.01 7.72
C MET A 1 28.06 30.96 6.77
N LEU A 2 28.24 31.15 5.45
CA LEU A 2 27.15 31.02 4.47
C LEU A 2 26.51 29.62 4.44
N ASP A 3 27.27 28.55 4.56
CA ASP A 3 26.71 27.18 4.45
C ASP A 3 25.72 26.85 5.58
N LEU A 4 26.02 27.29 6.80
CA LEU A 4 25.13 27.15 7.96
C LEU A 4 23.83 27.96 7.79
N ILE A 5 23.90 29.11 7.12
CA ILE A 5 22.73 29.94 6.82
C ILE A 5 21.86 29.27 5.76
N ILE A 6 22.47 28.67 4.72
CA ILE A 6 21.76 27.97 3.64
C ILE A 6 21.07 26.70 4.17
N LEU A 7 21.77 25.91 5.00
CA LEU A 7 21.19 24.72 5.64
C LEU A 7 20.03 25.11 6.58
N SER A 8 20.19 26.17 7.37
CA SER A 8 19.13 26.72 8.23
C SER A 8 17.89 27.14 7.42
N LEU A 9 18.10 27.86 6.32
CA LEU A 9 17.01 28.33 5.45
C LEU A 9 16.29 27.15 4.77
N HIS A 10 17.03 26.13 4.33
CA HIS A 10 16.45 24.93 3.73
C HIS A 10 15.57 24.16 4.73
N PHE A 11 16.05 23.95 5.97
CA PHE A 11 15.25 23.32 7.01
C PHE A 11 14.00 24.12 7.36
N PHE A 12 14.10 25.45 7.41
CA PHE A 12 12.96 26.32 7.68
C PHE A 12 11.91 26.25 6.55
N ILE A 13 12.35 26.25 5.29
CA ILE A 13 11.45 26.10 4.14
C ILE A 13 10.75 24.73 4.15
N CYS A 14 11.49 23.64 4.41
CA CYS A 14 10.89 22.30 4.52
C CYS A 14 9.86 22.21 5.67
N PHE A 15 10.12 22.90 6.78
CA PHE A 15 9.20 22.96 7.92
C PHE A 15 7.91 23.73 7.57
N LEU A 16 8.02 24.87 6.88
CA LEU A 16 6.86 25.64 6.44
C LEU A 16 6.00 24.87 5.41
N ILE A 17 6.64 24.14 4.47
CA ILE A 17 5.92 23.28 3.51
C ILE A 17 5.18 22.16 4.27
N SER A 18 5.80 21.57 5.29
CA SER A 18 5.18 20.54 6.12
C SER A 18 3.97 21.07 6.90
N ILE A 19 4.05 22.30 7.43
CA ILE A 19 2.91 22.96 8.08
C ILE A 19 1.79 23.25 7.09
N ALA A 20 2.10 23.71 5.88
CA ALA A 20 1.08 23.99 4.85
C ALA A 20 0.36 22.72 4.37
N ILE A 21 1.06 21.58 4.32
CA ILE A 21 0.46 20.26 4.03
C ILE A 21 -0.46 19.80 5.18
N TRP A 22 -0.09 20.08 6.42
CA TRP A 22 -0.88 19.70 7.61
C TRP A 22 -2.05 20.63 7.92
N TYR A 23 -1.94 21.92 7.59
CA TYR A 23 -2.95 22.96 7.84
C TYR A 23 -3.65 23.41 6.56
N GLY A 24 -3.91 22.49 5.63
CA GLY A 24 -4.75 22.74 4.47
C GLY A 24 -6.11 23.33 4.87
N PRO A 25 -6.70 24.22 4.05
CA PRO A 25 -7.84 25.05 4.43
C PRO A 25 -9.07 24.19 4.75
N LYS A 26 -9.62 24.41 5.95
CA LYS A 26 -10.89 23.86 6.39
C LYS A 26 -12.02 24.60 5.68
N ASN A 27 -12.36 24.16 4.46
CA ASN A 27 -13.49 24.73 3.73
C ASN A 27 -14.80 24.09 4.23
N GLY A 28 -15.67 24.97 4.70
CA GLY A 28 -16.95 24.66 5.31
C GLY A 28 -17.97 24.05 4.36
N ASP A 29 -18.98 23.49 5.02
CA ASP A 29 -20.09 22.75 4.45
C ASP A 29 -20.84 23.54 3.37
N SER A 30 -21.24 22.82 2.32
CA SER A 30 -22.38 23.23 1.48
C SER A 30 -23.16 21.99 1.09
N HIS A 31 -24.36 21.88 1.65
CA HIS A 31 -25.38 20.93 1.25
C HIS A 31 -25.77 21.18 -0.21
N SER A 32 -25.85 20.10 -0.99
CA SER A 32 -26.69 20.06 -2.18
C SER A 32 -27.32 18.68 -2.29
N SER A 33 -28.64 18.66 -2.20
CA SER A 33 -29.48 17.49 -2.37
C SER A 33 -29.66 17.23 -3.87
N SER A 34 -29.37 16.00 -4.31
CA SER A 34 -30.01 15.45 -5.50
C SER A 34 -30.30 13.96 -5.32
N THR A 35 -31.58 13.66 -5.41
CA THR A 35 -32.20 12.33 -5.44
C THR A 35 -31.72 11.55 -6.66
N GLY A 36 -31.21 10.33 -6.44
CA GLY A 36 -30.89 9.41 -7.53
C GLY A 36 -30.49 8.02 -7.05
N GLY A 37 -31.48 7.14 -6.89
CA GLY A 37 -31.32 5.69 -6.83
C GLY A 37 -30.49 5.13 -5.67
N ALA A 38 -31.16 4.57 -4.66
CA ALA A 38 -30.51 3.68 -3.71
C ALA A 38 -30.02 2.42 -4.45
N LYS A 39 -28.81 2.47 -5.00
CA LYS A 39 -28.01 1.26 -5.20
C LYS A 39 -27.49 0.88 -3.83
N MET A 40 -27.96 -0.26 -3.37
CA MET A 40 -27.48 -0.98 -2.20
C MET A 40 -25.94 -1.02 -2.26
N GLU A 41 -25.26 -0.27 -1.38
CA GLU A 41 -23.84 -0.48 -1.12
C GLU A 41 -23.69 -1.94 -0.67
N PRO A 42 -22.74 -2.72 -1.21
CA PRO A 42 -22.55 -4.09 -0.74
C PRO A 42 -22.10 -4.02 0.71
N ASP A 43 -22.94 -4.53 1.61
CA ASP A 43 -22.68 -4.64 3.05
C ASP A 43 -21.24 -5.11 3.29
N GLY A 44 -20.41 -4.22 3.84
CA GLY A 44 -19.05 -4.53 4.29
C GLY A 44 -17.90 -3.94 3.48
N LEU A 45 -18.10 -3.23 2.36
CA LEU A 45 -17.00 -2.51 1.71
C LEU A 45 -16.47 -1.37 2.59
N ILE A 46 -15.15 -1.19 2.60
CA ILE A 46 -14.47 -0.17 3.41
C ILE A 46 -13.92 0.91 2.47
N LEU A 47 -14.39 2.15 2.66
CA LEU A 47 -13.94 3.31 1.91
C LEU A 47 -12.46 3.62 2.21
N ILE A 48 -11.65 3.65 1.17
CA ILE A 48 -10.22 3.99 1.23
C ILE A 48 -9.98 5.47 0.92
N GLY A 49 -10.72 6.02 -0.03
CA GLY A 49 -10.60 7.43 -0.41
C GLY A 49 -11.14 7.73 -1.80
N LYS A 50 -10.91 8.96 -2.26
CA LYS A 50 -11.28 9.39 -3.61
C LYS A 50 -10.31 8.79 -4.64
N GLU A 51 -10.88 8.34 -5.75
CA GLU A 51 -10.11 7.73 -6.84
C GLU A 51 -9.05 8.70 -7.38
N GLU A 52 -9.42 9.95 -7.63
CA GLU A 52 -8.52 10.98 -8.16
C GLU A 52 -7.34 11.29 -7.22
N ASP A 53 -7.60 11.32 -5.91
CA ASP A 53 -6.57 11.60 -4.91
C ASP A 53 -5.53 10.48 -4.86
N ILE A 54 -6.00 9.22 -4.89
CA ILE A 54 -5.11 8.05 -4.86
C ILE A 54 -4.35 7.92 -6.19
N LYS A 55 -4.99 8.22 -7.34
CA LYS A 55 -4.29 8.29 -8.63
C LYS A 55 -3.18 9.34 -8.61
N LYS A 56 -3.44 10.50 -8.00
CA LYS A 56 -2.45 11.58 -7.88
C LYS A 56 -1.31 11.22 -6.93
N SER A 57 -1.60 10.62 -5.78
CA SER A 57 -0.57 10.20 -4.81
C SER A 57 0.13 8.90 -5.17
N GLN A 58 -0.41 8.15 -6.15
CA GLN A 58 -0.01 6.79 -6.59
C GLN A 58 -0.15 5.71 -5.51
N ARG A 59 -0.35 6.08 -4.25
CA ARG A 59 -0.54 5.16 -3.14
C ARG A 59 -1.25 5.79 -1.94
N ILE A 60 -1.88 4.94 -1.14
CA ILE A 60 -2.45 5.29 0.17
C ILE A 60 -2.32 4.09 1.11
N THR A 61 -2.14 4.33 2.40
CA THR A 61 -2.18 3.30 3.45
C THR A 61 -3.44 3.50 4.28
N ALA A 62 -4.15 2.42 4.60
CA ALA A 62 -5.39 2.44 5.36
C ALA A 62 -5.43 1.29 6.37
N LYS A 63 -6.34 1.37 7.35
CA LYS A 63 -6.65 0.25 8.24
C LYS A 63 -8.02 -0.31 7.88
N VAL A 64 -8.07 -1.61 7.64
CA VAL A 64 -9.27 -2.41 7.35
C VAL A 64 -9.39 -3.44 8.46
N ASP A 65 -10.40 -3.35 9.33
CA ASP A 65 -10.57 -4.24 10.49
C ASP A 65 -9.32 -4.38 11.38
N GLY A 66 -8.60 -3.26 11.59
CA GLY A 66 -7.34 -3.21 12.35
C GLY A 66 -6.11 -3.71 11.58
N ARG A 67 -6.29 -4.27 10.38
CA ARG A 67 -5.22 -4.70 9.48
C ARG A 67 -4.76 -3.53 8.62
N GLU A 68 -3.47 -3.23 8.66
CA GLU A 68 -2.89 -2.17 7.85
C GLU A 68 -2.65 -2.67 6.42
N ILE A 69 -3.24 -1.99 5.45
CA ILE A 69 -3.15 -2.30 4.02
C ILE A 69 -2.56 -1.11 3.27
N VAL A 70 -1.98 -1.38 2.10
CA VAL A 70 -1.55 -0.36 1.15
C VAL A 70 -2.30 -0.57 -0.16
N VAL A 71 -2.82 0.51 -0.72
CA VAL A 71 -3.41 0.54 -2.06
C VAL A 71 -2.47 1.34 -2.96
N PHE A 72 -2.05 0.73 -4.06
CA PHE A 72 -1.28 1.34 -5.13
C PHE A 72 -2.20 1.62 -6.32
N TYR A 73 -1.95 2.72 -7.03
CA TYR A 73 -2.43 2.91 -8.39
C TYR A 73 -1.22 2.83 -9.33
N HIS A 74 -1.22 1.86 -10.23
CA HIS A 74 -0.13 1.61 -11.15
C HIS A 74 -0.69 1.15 -12.50
N GLU A 75 -0.20 1.74 -13.60
CA GLU A 75 -0.58 1.37 -14.97
C GLU A 75 -2.10 1.26 -15.21
N GLY A 76 -2.86 2.20 -14.65
CA GLY A 76 -4.31 2.25 -14.84
C GLY A 76 -5.12 1.34 -13.90
N LYS A 77 -4.46 0.61 -12.99
CA LYS A 77 -5.09 -0.36 -12.10
C LYS A 77 -4.79 -0.08 -10.62
N PHE A 78 -5.76 -0.39 -9.76
CA PHE A 78 -5.58 -0.37 -8.32
C PHE A 78 -5.19 -1.76 -7.81
N HIS A 79 -4.21 -1.80 -6.91
CA HIS A 79 -3.72 -3.01 -6.27
C HIS A 79 -3.70 -2.80 -4.76
N ALA A 80 -4.34 -3.67 -3.99
CA ALA A 80 -4.33 -3.60 -2.54
C ALA A 80 -3.64 -4.82 -1.95
N LEU A 81 -2.67 -4.58 -1.06
CA LEU A 81 -1.90 -5.60 -0.39
C LEU A 81 -1.84 -5.28 1.11
N ASP A 82 -1.49 -6.25 1.95
CA ASP A 82 -1.03 -5.92 3.29
C ASP A 82 0.11 -4.91 3.24
N SER A 83 0.18 -4.00 4.21
CA SER A 83 1.11 -2.87 4.17
C SER A 83 2.54 -3.19 4.62
N ARG A 84 2.83 -4.41 5.10
CA ARG A 84 4.12 -4.72 5.72
C ARG A 84 4.86 -5.88 5.07
N CYS A 85 6.17 -5.70 4.94
CA CYS A 85 7.14 -6.76 4.67
C CYS A 85 8.11 -6.84 5.88
N TYR A 86 8.09 -7.96 6.61
CA TYR A 86 9.03 -8.33 7.69
C TYR A 86 9.49 -7.17 8.61
N ARG A 87 8.56 -6.43 9.24
CA ARG A 87 8.75 -5.42 10.34
C ARG A 87 8.44 -3.94 10.00
N LYS A 88 8.40 -3.48 8.74
CA LYS A 88 8.07 -2.07 8.41
C LYS A 88 7.04 -1.94 7.30
N ILE A 89 6.35 -0.79 7.26
CA ILE A 89 5.40 -0.40 6.21
C ILE A 89 6.14 -0.30 4.86
N PHE A 90 5.50 -0.67 3.74
CA PHE A 90 6.07 -0.62 2.38
C PHE A 90 6.54 0.79 2.01
N ALA A 91 7.81 1.09 2.25
CA ALA A 91 8.55 2.16 1.58
C ALA A 91 9.15 1.61 0.28
N CYS A 92 8.28 1.18 -0.64
CA CYS A 92 8.71 0.37 -1.78
C CYS A 92 8.69 1.12 -3.11
N VAL A 93 9.54 0.65 -4.00
CA VAL A 93 9.59 1.02 -5.41
C VAL A 93 8.82 -0.05 -6.17
N ILE A 94 8.00 0.37 -7.13
CA ILE A 94 7.36 -0.53 -8.09
C ILE A 94 8.34 -0.72 -9.25
N SER A 95 8.57 -1.95 -9.67
CA SER A 95 9.47 -2.29 -10.77
C SER A 95 8.87 -3.41 -11.62
N ASP A 96 9.09 -3.37 -12.92
CA ASP A 96 8.79 -4.47 -13.81
C ASP A 96 9.81 -5.58 -13.63
N ILE A 97 9.33 -6.80 -13.40
CA ILE A 97 10.13 -8.01 -13.27
C ILE A 97 9.47 -9.10 -14.09
N ASP A 98 10.10 -9.46 -15.21
CA ASP A 98 9.57 -10.46 -16.14
C ASP A 98 8.18 -10.10 -16.69
N GLY A 99 7.95 -8.81 -16.97
CA GLY A 99 6.64 -8.30 -17.42
C GLY A 99 5.60 -8.21 -16.30
N GLN A 100 5.99 -8.35 -15.03
CA GLN A 100 5.11 -8.27 -13.87
C GLN A 100 5.48 -7.09 -13.00
N ALA A 101 4.52 -6.19 -12.75
CA ALA A 101 4.69 -5.11 -11.79
C ALA A 101 4.85 -5.68 -10.38
N CYS A 102 5.99 -5.39 -9.75
CA CYS A 102 6.36 -5.90 -8.45
C CYS A 102 6.72 -4.78 -7.48
N ILE A 103 6.32 -4.89 -6.22
CA ILE A 103 6.92 -4.12 -5.14
C ILE A 103 8.24 -4.75 -4.74
N VAL A 104 9.29 -3.94 -4.70
CA VAL A 104 10.62 -4.36 -4.25
C VAL A 104 10.85 -3.82 -2.84
N CYS A 105 10.99 -4.74 -1.87
CA CYS A 105 11.33 -4.37 -0.51
C CYS A 105 12.74 -3.75 -0.46
N PRO A 106 12.93 -2.50 0.00
CA PRO A 106 14.24 -1.87 0.00
C PRO A 106 15.21 -2.54 0.98
N TRP A 107 14.69 -3.22 2.01
CA TRP A 107 15.49 -3.86 3.06
C TRP A 107 15.91 -5.28 2.66
N HIS A 108 14.94 -6.14 2.34
CA HIS A 108 15.17 -7.57 2.14
C HIS A 108 15.20 -7.98 0.66
N LYS A 109 14.98 -7.02 -0.26
CA LYS A 109 14.99 -7.22 -1.72
C LYS A 109 14.00 -8.27 -2.25
N PHE A 110 13.02 -8.64 -1.41
CA PHE A 110 11.87 -9.44 -1.83
C PHE A 110 11.08 -8.68 -2.88
N LYS A 111 10.63 -9.45 -3.87
CA LYS A 111 9.89 -8.97 -5.03
C LYS A 111 8.52 -9.61 -4.93
N ILE A 112 7.50 -8.80 -4.70
CA ILE A 112 6.13 -9.28 -4.57
C ILE A 112 5.34 -8.72 -5.74
N THR A 113 4.70 -9.58 -6.51
CA THR A 113 3.83 -9.15 -7.62
C THR A 113 2.65 -8.35 -7.08
N LEU A 114 2.32 -7.22 -7.70
CA LEU A 114 1.16 -6.41 -7.33
C LEU A 114 -0.17 -7.11 -7.59
N GLU A 115 -0.21 -7.99 -8.60
CA GLU A 115 -1.44 -8.66 -9.03
C GLU A 115 -1.82 -9.83 -8.13
N THR A 116 -0.88 -10.74 -7.85
CA THR A 116 -1.18 -12.02 -7.19
C THR A 116 -0.56 -12.15 -5.80
N GLY A 117 0.30 -11.22 -5.41
CA GLY A 117 1.01 -11.27 -4.13
C GLY A 117 2.09 -12.35 -4.06
N GLU A 118 2.49 -12.92 -5.21
CA GLU A 118 3.53 -13.93 -5.31
C GLU A 118 4.92 -13.38 -5.02
N GLY A 119 5.72 -14.16 -4.27
CA GLY A 119 7.11 -13.84 -4.00
C GLY A 119 8.03 -14.37 -5.08
N LEU A 120 8.63 -13.50 -5.88
CA LEU A 120 9.54 -13.87 -6.97
C LEU A 120 10.99 -14.02 -6.50
N TYR A 121 11.70 -14.96 -7.11
CA TYR A 121 13.15 -15.14 -6.97
C TYR A 121 13.76 -15.68 -8.26
N GLU A 122 15.06 -15.46 -8.43
CA GLU A 122 15.82 -16.09 -9.51
C GLU A 122 16.33 -17.45 -9.06
N GLY A 123 15.87 -18.50 -9.74
CA GLY A 123 16.35 -19.87 -9.57
C GLY A 123 17.29 -20.26 -10.71
N ILE A 124 18.30 -21.07 -10.39
CA ILE A 124 19.20 -21.67 -11.37
C ILE A 124 18.98 -23.18 -11.34
N ASN A 125 18.69 -23.77 -12.50
CA ASN A 125 18.65 -25.23 -12.62
C ASN A 125 20.06 -25.74 -12.96
N PRO A 126 20.77 -26.39 -12.03
CA PRO A 126 22.14 -26.86 -12.27
C PRO A 126 22.21 -28.03 -13.25
N LEU A 127 21.07 -28.65 -13.60
CA LEU A 127 21.01 -29.77 -14.54
C LEU A 127 20.96 -29.32 -16.00
N GLU A 128 20.75 -28.02 -16.27
CA GLU A 128 20.78 -27.49 -17.63
C GLU A 128 22.22 -27.41 -18.16
N PRO A 129 22.49 -27.71 -19.45
CA PRO A 129 23.83 -27.59 -20.03
C PRO A 129 24.43 -26.18 -19.96
N SER A 130 23.59 -25.14 -19.91
CA SER A 130 23.97 -23.74 -19.71
C SER A 130 23.04 -23.11 -18.65
N PRO A 131 23.39 -23.22 -17.35
CA PRO A 131 22.54 -22.73 -16.27
C PRO A 131 22.44 -21.20 -16.30
N THR A 132 21.25 -20.68 -16.62
CA THR A 132 20.94 -19.26 -16.51
C THR A 132 19.89 -19.04 -15.41
N PRO A 133 19.97 -17.94 -14.64
CA PRO A 133 18.90 -17.56 -13.72
C PRO A 133 17.57 -17.41 -14.47
N LYS A 134 16.50 -17.95 -13.88
CA LYS A 134 15.13 -17.79 -14.35
C LYS A 134 14.25 -17.34 -13.20
N TRP A 135 13.30 -16.45 -13.48
CA TRP A 135 12.30 -16.06 -12.51
C TRP A 135 11.40 -17.24 -12.15
N GLN A 136 11.21 -17.42 -10.85
CA GLN A 136 10.39 -18.46 -10.25
C GLN A 136 9.56 -17.86 -9.12
N SER A 137 8.42 -18.49 -8.83
CA SER A 137 7.52 -18.09 -7.76
C SER A 137 7.72 -18.95 -6.51
N LYS A 138 7.68 -18.32 -5.34
CA LYS A 138 7.57 -19.00 -4.03
C LYS A 138 6.10 -19.26 -3.64
N GLY A 139 5.16 -19.04 -4.56
CA GLY A 139 3.74 -18.95 -4.27
C GLY A 139 3.35 -17.58 -3.69
N VAL A 140 2.07 -17.46 -3.31
CA VAL A 140 1.52 -16.24 -2.71
C VAL A 140 2.13 -16.02 -1.33
N LYS A 141 2.80 -14.88 -1.17
CA LYS A 141 3.49 -14.48 0.07
C LYS A 141 2.85 -13.27 0.72
N GLN A 142 2.19 -12.43 -0.07
CA GLN A 142 1.49 -11.25 0.40
C GLN A 142 0.01 -11.37 0.07
N ARG A 143 -0.85 -11.19 1.08
CA ARG A 143 -2.29 -11.15 0.86
C ARG A 143 -2.68 -9.99 -0.05
N ILE A 144 -3.44 -10.31 -1.10
CA ILE A 144 -4.13 -9.35 -1.96
C ILE A 144 -5.52 -9.09 -1.39
N HIS A 145 -5.93 -7.82 -1.43
CA HIS A 145 -7.26 -7.38 -1.04
C HIS A 145 -8.03 -6.95 -2.30
N LYS A 146 -9.32 -7.28 -2.34
CA LYS A 146 -10.17 -6.93 -3.48
C LYS A 146 -10.49 -5.44 -3.44
N VAL A 147 -10.13 -4.73 -4.50
CA VAL A 147 -10.46 -3.32 -4.70
C VAL A 147 -11.72 -3.19 -5.55
N THR A 148 -12.63 -2.31 -5.15
CA THR A 148 -13.84 -1.92 -5.91
C THR A 148 -13.83 -0.42 -6.12
N ILE A 149 -14.11 0.03 -7.34
CA ILE A 149 -14.26 1.45 -7.67
C ILE A 149 -15.72 1.69 -7.96
N ASP A 150 -16.34 2.61 -7.25
CA ASP A 150 -17.73 3.01 -7.46
C ASP A 150 -17.88 4.51 -7.19
N ASN A 151 -18.61 5.22 -8.06
CA ASN A 151 -18.90 6.64 -7.91
C ASN A 151 -17.69 7.53 -7.57
N GLY A 152 -16.52 7.26 -8.17
CA GLY A 152 -15.28 8.02 -7.96
C GLY A 152 -14.61 7.77 -6.60
N ASN A 153 -15.02 6.72 -5.89
CA ASN A 153 -14.44 6.28 -4.63
C ASN A 153 -13.78 4.91 -4.80
N VAL A 154 -12.70 4.69 -4.05
CA VAL A 154 -12.01 3.41 -3.97
C VAL A 154 -12.37 2.74 -2.65
N TYR A 155 -12.80 1.48 -2.75
CA TYR A 155 -13.19 0.64 -1.63
C TYR A 155 -12.36 -0.63 -1.61
N VAL A 156 -12.23 -1.23 -0.44
CA VAL A 156 -11.63 -2.56 -0.26
C VAL A 156 -12.62 -3.47 0.46
N SER A 157 -12.73 -4.71 0.00
CA SER A 157 -13.51 -5.74 0.70
C SER A 157 -12.78 -6.24 1.96
N PRO A 158 -13.49 -6.64 3.02
CA PRO A 158 -12.89 -7.30 4.16
C PRO A 158 -12.12 -8.54 3.70
N PRO A 159 -10.95 -8.85 4.31
CA PRO A 159 -10.14 -9.97 3.88
C PRO A 159 -10.83 -11.30 4.18
N ASP A 160 -10.83 -12.23 3.22
CA ASP A 160 -11.16 -13.63 3.49
C ASP A 160 -9.99 -14.32 4.19
N LEU A 161 -10.14 -14.58 5.48
CA LEU A 161 -9.11 -15.20 6.32
C LEU A 161 -9.20 -16.73 6.38
N SER A 162 -10.03 -17.37 5.53
CA SER A 162 -10.11 -18.84 5.44
C SER A 162 -8.82 -19.48 4.93
N VAL A 163 -8.04 -18.74 4.14
CA VAL A 163 -6.72 -19.13 3.65
C VAL A 163 -5.67 -18.24 4.30
N SER A 164 -4.60 -18.84 4.81
CA SER A 164 -3.51 -18.09 5.43
C SER A 164 -2.32 -17.89 4.48
N PHE A 165 -1.69 -16.72 4.56
CA PHE A 165 -0.47 -16.34 3.86
C PHE A 165 0.58 -15.84 4.84
N ASP A 166 1.86 -15.91 4.46
CA ASP A 166 3.00 -15.48 5.30
C ASP A 166 2.85 -14.04 5.84
N SER A 167 2.18 -13.15 5.09
CA SER A 167 1.94 -11.77 5.50
C SER A 167 0.93 -11.62 6.65
N ASP A 168 0.06 -12.61 6.89
CA ASP A 168 -0.92 -12.60 7.99
C ASP A 168 -0.25 -12.46 9.36
N TYR A 169 0.85 -13.18 9.57
CA TYR A 169 1.62 -13.09 10.82
C TYR A 169 1.99 -11.62 11.15
N PHE A 170 2.39 -10.84 10.14
CA PHE A 170 2.75 -9.44 10.34
C PHE A 170 1.53 -8.54 10.46
N ALA A 171 0.47 -8.80 9.70
CA ALA A 171 -0.78 -8.07 9.86
C ALA A 171 -1.35 -8.21 11.28
N GLU A 172 -1.39 -9.42 11.82
CA GLU A 172 -1.93 -9.73 13.14
C GLU A 172 -1.05 -9.20 14.26
N LYS A 173 0.27 -9.41 14.18
CA LYS A 173 1.23 -8.95 15.19
C LYS A 173 1.12 -7.44 15.47
N TYR A 174 0.74 -6.66 14.46
CA TYR A 174 0.64 -5.21 14.57
C TYR A 174 -0.81 -4.69 14.58
N LYS A 175 -1.80 -5.57 14.56
CA LYS A 175 -3.23 -5.21 14.64
C LYS A 175 -3.54 -4.38 15.88
N ASN A 176 -2.93 -4.73 17.03
CA ASN A 176 -3.14 -4.10 18.33
C ASN A 176 -1.93 -3.29 18.83
N GLY A 177 -0.90 -3.13 18.00
CA GLY A 177 0.42 -2.58 18.36
C GLY A 177 0.48 -1.06 18.58
N GLY A 178 -0.65 -0.41 18.87
CA GLY A 178 -0.73 0.96 19.37
C GLY A 178 -1.12 1.07 20.84
N GLU A 179 -1.53 -0.03 21.50
CA GLU A 179 -2.09 0.02 22.87
C GLU A 179 -1.32 -0.82 23.90
N LEU A 180 -0.36 -1.67 23.48
CA LEU A 180 0.41 -2.54 24.39
C LEU A 180 1.87 -2.11 24.59
N ALA A 181 2.16 -0.81 24.49
CA ALA A 181 3.46 -0.23 24.83
C ALA A 181 3.34 0.84 25.93
N MET A 182 2.66 0.51 27.03
CA MET A 182 2.77 1.23 28.30
C MET A 182 2.55 0.22 29.43
N GLY A 183 3.58 -0.56 29.75
CA GLY A 183 3.43 -1.63 30.73
C GLY A 183 4.66 -2.51 30.85
N LYS A 184 5.79 -1.89 31.21
CA LYS A 184 6.82 -2.43 32.12
C LYS A 184 7.86 -1.35 32.40
#